data_AF-A0AAD5PFQ7-F1
#
_entry.id   AF-A0AAD5PFQ7-F1
#
_cell.length_a   1.000
_cell.length_b   1.000
_cell.length_c   1.000
_cell.angle_alpha   90.00
_cell.angle_beta   90.00
_cell.angle_gamma   90.00
#
_symmetry.space_group_name_H-M   'P 1'
#
loop_
_entity.id
_entity.type
_entity.pdbx_description
1 polymer ?
#
loop_
_entity_poly.entity_id
_entity_poly.type
_entity_poly.pdbx_seq_one_letter_code
_entity_poly.pdbx_strand_id
1 'polypeptide(L)'
;MTTPALSRLLTRHVGILYTPTESFAARWQLQQQQQQQRGYAKKKNNKKGGATVAESSSEASGDIARAFDEKKLQERMDGTIASLKESFKTLRVGRANPAILDSVRVRIDGSNYSLRDLAQVTIRDPQTLLVSVHDSEFRSAVDKSIRESGLNLNPVIDNEMIRVPVPKPTKESRDKMAKSVSQMSEQMKSKIRNIRQDGMKQLKQDSKVAPADEIKKLEKMVQTLTDKHNKNIDELIKAKVKEIQS
;
A
#
# COMPACT_ATOMS: atom_id res chain seq x y z
N MET A 1 -62.65 28.14 47.63
CA MET A 1 -63.79 28.84 47.00
C MET A 1 -63.23 29.64 45.84
N THR A 2 -63.66 29.63 44.59
CA THR A 2 -64.77 29.04 43.83
C THR A 2 -64.45 29.41 42.36
N THR A 3 -64.53 28.48 41.42
CA THR A 3 -64.72 28.77 39.98
C THR A 3 -66.17 29.27 39.77
N PRO A 4 -66.50 30.09 38.74
CA PRO A 4 -66.82 29.58 37.37
C PRO A 4 -66.56 30.66 36.25
N ALA A 5 -66.32 30.39 34.96
CA ALA A 5 -67.17 29.88 33.85
C ALA A 5 -67.20 30.88 32.67
N LEU A 6 -67.06 30.33 31.44
CA LEU A 6 -67.79 30.69 30.20
C LEU A 6 -67.56 32.11 29.60
N SER A 7 -67.43 32.38 28.30
CA SER A 7 -67.72 31.62 27.08
C SER A 7 -67.30 32.43 25.82
N ARG A 8 -67.37 31.75 24.67
CA ARG A 8 -67.67 32.27 23.31
C ARG A 8 -66.55 32.91 22.47
N LEU A 9 -65.92 32.03 21.68
CA LEU A 9 -65.93 32.03 20.21
C LEU A 9 -66.02 33.38 19.50
N LEU A 10 -64.94 33.77 18.81
CA LEU A 10 -65.02 34.40 17.49
C LEU A 10 -63.84 33.95 16.62
N THR A 11 -64.21 33.19 15.59
CA THR A 11 -63.41 32.72 14.46
C THR A 11 -62.99 33.89 13.57
N ARG A 12 -61.73 33.91 13.06
CA ARG A 12 -61.39 33.98 11.62
C ARG A 12 -60.01 34.62 11.32
N HIS A 13 -59.21 33.84 10.59
CA HIS A 13 -58.25 34.20 9.53
C HIS A 13 -56.92 34.88 9.91
N VAL A 14 -55.87 34.04 10.00
CA VAL A 14 -54.47 34.44 9.84
C VAL A 14 -54.21 34.69 8.35
N GLY A 15 -53.96 35.95 7.98
CA GLY A 15 -53.43 36.31 6.67
C GLY A 15 -51.93 36.07 6.63
N ILE A 16 -51.50 34.99 5.98
CA ILE A 16 -50.11 34.78 5.58
C ILE A 16 -49.96 35.37 4.18
N LEU A 17 -49.27 36.51 4.06
CA LEU A 17 -48.84 37.03 2.76
C LEU A 17 -47.69 36.15 2.25
N TYR A 18 -47.96 35.40 1.17
CA TYR A 18 -46.97 34.69 0.39
C TYR A 18 -46.42 35.64 -0.68
N THR A 19 -45.15 36.05 -0.56
CA THR A 19 -44.44 36.79 -1.62
C THR A 19 -43.49 35.86 -2.39
N PRO A 20 -43.25 36.15 -3.69
CA PRO A 20 -42.88 35.15 -4.68
C PRO A 20 -41.42 34.68 -4.63
N THR A 21 -41.24 33.48 -5.17
CA THR A 21 -40.01 32.74 -5.41
C THR A 21 -39.00 33.53 -6.24
N GLU A 22 -37.90 33.97 -5.63
CA GLU A 22 -36.67 34.20 -6.39
C GLU A 22 -36.15 32.87 -6.91
N SER A 23 -36.13 32.76 -8.24
CA SER A 23 -35.70 31.57 -8.96
C SER A 23 -34.30 31.10 -8.54
N PHE A 24 -34.15 29.78 -8.44
CA PHE A 24 -32.91 29.06 -8.12
C PHE A 24 -31.70 29.51 -8.97
N ALA A 25 -31.97 30.06 -10.17
CA ALA A 25 -30.97 30.63 -11.07
C ALA A 25 -30.24 31.85 -10.49
N ALA A 26 -30.94 32.76 -9.79
CA ALA A 26 -30.33 33.95 -9.20
C ALA A 26 -29.35 33.60 -8.07
N ARG A 27 -29.67 32.55 -7.30
CA ARG A 27 -28.80 32.03 -6.22
C ARG A 27 -27.57 31.32 -6.77
N TRP A 28 -27.67 30.69 -7.94
CA TRP A 28 -26.56 30.00 -8.59
C TRP A 28 -25.56 30.97 -9.25
N GLN A 29 -26.04 32.05 -9.87
CA GLN A 29 -25.19 33.08 -10.46
C GLN A 29 -24.37 33.86 -9.42
N LEU A 30 -24.95 34.13 -8.25
CA LEU A 30 -24.24 34.80 -7.14
C LEU A 30 -23.07 33.95 -6.59
N GLN A 31 -23.21 32.62 -6.61
CA GLN A 31 -22.20 31.69 -6.12
C GLN A 31 -20.99 31.57 -7.07
N GLN A 32 -21.23 31.65 -8.39
CA GLN A 32 -20.17 31.72 -9.41
C GLN A 32 -19.37 33.03 -9.29
N GLN A 33 -20.03 34.15 -9.01
CA GLN A 33 -19.39 35.46 -8.87
C GLN A 33 -18.51 35.57 -7.60
N GLN A 34 -18.86 34.88 -6.51
CA GLN A 34 -18.02 34.83 -5.31
C GLN A 34 -16.74 34.00 -5.47
N GLN A 35 -16.70 33.00 -6.36
CA GLN A 35 -15.47 32.23 -6.61
C GLN A 35 -14.45 33.01 -7.45
N GLN A 36 -14.92 33.89 -8.35
CA GLN A 36 -14.05 34.79 -9.13
C GLN A 36 -13.38 35.86 -8.26
N GLN A 37 -13.99 36.30 -7.14
CA GLN A 37 -13.37 37.26 -6.21
C GLN A 37 -12.44 36.63 -5.16
N ARG A 38 -12.46 35.30 -4.99
CA ARG A 38 -11.53 34.57 -4.10
C ARG A 38 -10.16 34.29 -4.73
N GLY A 39 -9.96 34.62 -6.01
CA GLY A 39 -8.71 34.42 -6.75
C GLY A 39 -7.67 35.54 -6.63
N TYR A 40 -7.97 36.66 -5.95
CA TYR A 40 -7.06 37.81 -5.89
C TYR A 40 -7.05 38.45 -4.49
N ALA A 41 -6.38 37.83 -3.50
CA ALA A 41 -5.80 38.54 -2.34
C ALA A 41 -5.08 37.61 -1.35
N LYS A 42 -3.90 38.07 -0.89
CA LYS A 42 -2.91 37.49 0.07
C LYS A 42 -1.86 36.58 -0.59
N LYS A 43 -0.55 36.85 -0.50
CA LYS A 43 0.21 37.47 0.59
C LYS A 43 1.57 38.00 0.09
N LYS A 44 1.85 39.29 0.31
CA LYS A 44 3.19 39.90 0.23
C LYS A 44 3.60 40.36 1.64
N ASN A 45 4.91 40.31 1.91
CA ASN A 45 5.68 40.53 3.15
C ASN A 45 6.00 39.21 3.91
N ASN A 46 7.26 38.86 4.19
CA ASN A 46 8.42 39.70 4.49
C ASN A 46 9.77 39.08 4.04
N LYS A 47 10.74 39.99 3.91
CA LYS A 47 12.09 40.02 3.34
C LYS A 47 13.17 39.34 4.22
N LYS A 48 14.10 38.62 3.58
CA LYS A 48 15.55 38.40 3.87
C LYS A 48 15.96 37.17 3.03
N GLY A 49 16.93 37.16 2.13
CA GLY A 49 18.01 38.05 1.71
C GLY A 49 19.04 37.13 1.04
N GLY A 50 19.63 37.53 -0.09
CA GLY A 50 20.72 36.79 -0.73
C GLY A 50 20.61 36.76 -2.26
N ALA A 51 21.16 37.79 -2.89
CA ALA A 51 21.38 37.86 -4.33
C ALA A 51 22.76 37.30 -4.68
N THR A 52 22.84 36.49 -5.75
CA THR A 52 24.00 36.44 -6.66
C THR A 52 23.51 36.17 -8.10
N VAL A 53 23.44 37.24 -8.89
CA VAL A 53 23.85 37.42 -10.32
C VAL A 53 23.39 36.34 -11.33
N ALA A 54 22.34 36.55 -12.14
CA ALA A 54 22.29 37.20 -13.48
C ALA A 54 23.26 36.55 -14.51
N GLU A 55 22.79 35.57 -15.29
CA GLU A 55 22.28 35.71 -16.68
C GLU A 55 23.37 35.47 -17.74
N SER A 56 23.30 34.33 -18.45
CA SER A 56 23.72 34.27 -19.85
C SER A 56 23.02 33.11 -20.57
N SER A 57 22.10 33.51 -21.42
CA SER A 57 21.46 32.80 -22.51
C SER A 57 22.41 32.01 -23.42
N SER A 58 22.18 30.69 -23.53
CA SER A 58 22.37 29.81 -24.69
C SER A 58 22.08 28.39 -24.17
N GLU A 59 21.00 27.70 -24.50
CA GLU A 59 20.75 27.10 -25.81
C GLU A 59 19.26 26.76 -25.88
N ALA A 60 18.52 27.57 -26.63
CA ALA A 60 17.12 27.32 -26.95
C ALA A 60 17.04 26.27 -28.08
N SER A 61 17.11 24.99 -27.71
CA SER A 61 16.84 23.84 -28.59
C SER A 61 16.37 22.60 -27.80
N GLY A 62 15.49 22.74 -26.79
CA GLY A 62 15.27 21.65 -25.82
C GLY A 62 13.87 21.45 -25.23
N ASP A 63 12.81 22.07 -25.75
CA ASP A 63 11.51 22.10 -25.04
C ASP A 63 10.39 21.18 -25.60
N ILE A 64 10.68 20.27 -26.53
CA ILE A 64 9.66 19.30 -27.03
C ILE A 64 9.65 17.98 -26.23
N ALA A 65 10.64 17.74 -25.35
CA ALA A 65 10.89 16.43 -24.72
C ALA A 65 10.24 16.21 -23.32
N ARG A 66 9.18 16.92 -22.94
CA ARG A 66 8.53 16.76 -21.60
C ARG A 66 7.24 15.91 -21.58
N ALA A 67 6.95 15.13 -22.62
CA ALA A 67 5.68 14.38 -22.67
C ALA A 67 5.75 12.97 -22.04
N PHE A 68 6.94 12.35 -21.98
CA PHE A 68 7.11 10.97 -21.49
C PHE A 68 8.00 10.90 -20.24
N ASP A 69 7.39 10.66 -19.08
CA ASP A 69 8.09 10.48 -17.81
C ASP A 69 8.65 9.05 -17.67
N GLU A 70 9.89 8.83 -18.12
CA GLU A 70 10.58 7.54 -17.99
C GLU A 70 10.62 7.06 -16.52
N LYS A 71 10.95 7.98 -15.60
CA LYS A 71 11.05 7.67 -14.16
C LYS A 71 9.75 7.11 -13.60
N LYS A 72 8.61 7.67 -14.01
CA LYS A 72 7.29 7.22 -13.57
C LYS A 72 6.96 5.82 -14.08
N LEU A 73 7.37 5.50 -15.31
CA LEU A 73 7.20 4.14 -15.83
C LEU A 73 8.06 3.15 -15.04
N GLN A 74 9.32 3.51 -14.77
CA GLN A 74 10.23 2.70 -13.98
C GLN A 74 9.71 2.47 -12.57
N GLU A 75 9.25 3.51 -11.87
CA GLU A 75 8.65 3.41 -10.54
C GLU A 75 7.44 2.45 -10.51
N ARG A 76 6.58 2.47 -11.54
CA ARG A 76 5.46 1.53 -11.66
C ARG A 76 5.93 0.09 -11.85
N MET A 77 6.98 -0.12 -12.64
CA MET A 77 7.56 -1.46 -12.83
C MET A 77 8.27 -1.96 -11.56
N ASP A 78 9.04 -1.11 -10.89
CA ASP A 78 9.70 -1.40 -9.62
C ASP A 78 8.68 -1.69 -8.51
N GLY A 79 7.59 -0.94 -8.44
CA GLY A 79 6.47 -1.20 -7.53
C GLY A 79 5.82 -2.58 -7.76
N THR A 80 5.81 -3.07 -9.00
CA THR A 80 5.33 -4.41 -9.33
C THR A 80 6.28 -5.48 -8.77
N ILE A 81 7.60 -5.28 -8.87
CA ILE A 81 8.60 -6.18 -8.27
C ILE A 81 8.52 -6.14 -6.73
N ALA A 82 8.34 -4.96 -6.14
CA ALA A 82 8.18 -4.81 -4.69
C ALA A 82 6.94 -5.57 -4.18
N SER A 83 5.82 -5.45 -4.90
CA SER A 83 4.60 -6.22 -4.60
C SER A 83 4.84 -7.73 -4.69
N LEU A 84 5.57 -8.21 -5.70
CA LEU A 84 5.93 -9.63 -5.83
C LEU A 84 6.77 -10.11 -4.64
N LYS A 85 7.79 -9.34 -4.24
CA LYS A 85 8.63 -9.66 -3.08
C LYS A 85 7.81 -9.73 -1.80
N GLU A 86 6.86 -8.82 -1.60
CA GLU A 86 5.97 -8.84 -0.45
C GLU A 86 5.08 -10.09 -0.43
N SER A 87 4.50 -10.45 -1.59
CA SER A 87 3.74 -11.71 -1.73
C SER A 87 4.61 -12.95 -1.48
N PHE A 88 5.92 -12.91 -1.76
CA PHE A 88 6.82 -14.02 -1.41
C PHE A 88 7.14 -14.12 0.08
N LYS A 89 7.05 -13.02 0.85
CA LYS A 89 7.22 -13.07 2.31
C LYS A 89 6.04 -13.74 2.98
N THR A 90 4.83 -13.56 2.44
CA THR A 90 3.62 -14.20 2.99
C THR A 90 3.61 -15.71 2.72
N LEU A 91 4.25 -16.16 1.65
CA LEU A 91 4.43 -17.59 1.35
C LEU A 91 5.44 -18.24 2.31
N ARG A 92 4.90 -19.03 3.24
CA ARG A 92 5.67 -19.78 4.24
C ARG A 92 6.28 -21.03 3.61
N VAL A 93 7.56 -20.96 3.29
CA VAL A 93 8.34 -22.13 2.91
C VAL A 93 8.74 -22.85 4.19
N GLY A 94 8.58 -24.18 4.25
CA GLY A 94 8.63 -25.02 5.45
C GLY A 94 9.97 -25.12 6.20
N ARG A 95 10.74 -24.04 6.25
CA ARG A 95 11.88 -23.82 7.11
C ARG A 95 11.40 -23.07 8.36
N ALA A 96 12.02 -23.36 9.50
CA ALA A 96 11.82 -22.60 10.72
C ALA A 96 12.22 -21.13 10.48
N ASN A 97 11.22 -20.26 10.36
CA ASN A 97 11.39 -18.82 10.23
C ASN A 97 10.79 -18.15 11.47
N PRO A 98 11.56 -17.29 12.19
CA PRO A 98 11.04 -16.50 13.30
C PRO A 98 9.75 -15.74 12.97
N ALA A 99 9.59 -15.32 11.72
CA ALA A 99 8.40 -14.60 11.25
C ALA A 99 7.08 -15.37 11.41
N ILE A 100 7.14 -16.71 11.56
CA ILE A 100 5.95 -17.54 11.82
C ILE A 100 5.27 -17.12 13.14
N LEU A 101 6.06 -16.68 14.12
CA LEU A 101 5.57 -16.36 15.46
C LEU A 101 5.21 -14.87 15.63
N ASP A 102 5.39 -14.02 14.61
CA ASP A 102 5.06 -12.59 14.68
C ASP A 102 3.57 -12.30 14.83
N SER A 103 2.72 -13.19 14.32
CA SER A 103 1.27 -13.07 14.43
C SER A 103 0.75 -13.46 15.81
N VAL A 104 1.59 -14.09 16.64
CA VAL A 104 1.19 -14.53 17.99
C VAL A 104 1.04 -13.29 18.88
N ARG A 105 -0.06 -13.26 19.64
CA ARG A 105 -0.30 -12.27 20.69
C ARG A 105 -0.36 -13.00 22.01
N VAL A 106 0.39 -12.51 22.99
CA VAL A 106 0.48 -13.09 24.32
C VAL A 106 -0.41 -12.28 25.24
N ARG A 107 -1.37 -12.95 25.89
CA ARG A 107 -2.27 -12.29 26.83
C ARG A 107 -1.73 -12.39 28.25
N ILE A 108 -1.46 -11.25 28.87
CA ILE A 108 -0.98 -11.13 30.25
C ILE A 108 -1.92 -10.14 30.96
N ASP A 109 -2.56 -10.57 32.03
CA ASP A 109 -3.37 -9.72 32.93
C ASP A 109 -4.38 -8.81 32.21
N GLY A 110 -5.03 -9.34 31.18
CA GLY A 110 -6.07 -8.63 30.41
C GLY A 110 -5.55 -7.79 29.24
N SER A 111 -4.23 -7.62 29.11
CA SER A 111 -3.59 -6.91 28.00
C SER A 111 -2.95 -7.89 27.01
N ASN A 112 -2.91 -7.52 25.73
CA ASN A 112 -2.28 -8.32 24.67
C ASN A 112 -0.95 -7.67 24.25
N TYR A 113 0.13 -8.44 24.33
CA TYR A 113 1.46 -8.04 23.91
C TYR A 113 1.91 -8.83 22.68
N SER A 114 2.84 -8.28 21.92
CA SER A 114 3.50 -9.02 20.84
C SER A 114 4.49 -10.02 21.44
N LEU A 115 4.61 -11.21 20.84
CA LEU A 115 5.60 -12.18 21.28
C LEU A 115 7.04 -11.61 21.21
N ARG A 116 7.33 -10.76 20.22
CA ARG A 116 8.64 -10.14 20.02
C ARG A 116 9.08 -9.24 21.17
N ASP A 117 8.11 -8.64 21.88
CA ASP A 117 8.41 -7.71 22.97
C ASP A 117 8.77 -8.46 24.25
N LEU A 118 8.26 -9.69 24.39
CA LEU A 118 8.42 -10.53 25.58
C LEU A 118 9.52 -11.59 25.42
N ALA A 119 9.90 -11.91 24.19
CA ALA A 119 10.83 -13.00 23.91
C ALA A 119 11.67 -12.79 22.64
N GLN A 120 12.89 -13.31 22.69
CA GLN A 120 13.79 -13.42 21.54
C GLN A 120 13.62 -14.77 20.85
N VAL A 121 13.29 -14.74 19.55
CA VAL A 121 13.13 -15.94 18.72
C VAL A 121 14.41 -16.18 17.91
N THR A 122 15.02 -17.34 18.08
CA THR A 122 16.21 -17.78 17.34
C THR A 122 15.97 -19.12 16.65
N ILE A 123 16.76 -19.41 15.61
CA ILE A 123 16.70 -20.69 14.89
C ILE A 123 17.77 -21.59 15.49
N ARG A 124 17.37 -22.73 16.07
CA ARG A 124 18.31 -23.75 16.57
C ARG A 124 18.61 -24.76 15.47
N ASP A 125 17.56 -25.35 14.91
CA ASP A 125 17.61 -26.30 13.80
C ASP A 125 16.70 -25.80 12.67
N PRO A 126 16.86 -26.26 11.42
CA PRO A 126 16.00 -25.87 10.30
C PRO A 126 14.50 -26.14 10.52
N GLN A 127 14.15 -26.94 11.54
CA GLN A 127 12.79 -27.30 11.92
C GLN A 127 12.43 -26.90 13.35
N THR A 128 13.34 -26.30 14.10
CA THR A 128 13.13 -26.02 15.53
C THR A 128 13.44 -24.54 15.80
N LEU A 129 12.42 -23.79 16.20
CA LEU A 129 12.59 -22.45 16.73
C LEU A 129 12.84 -22.52 18.23
N LEU A 130 13.71 -21.66 18.71
CA LEU A 130 13.99 -21.48 20.13
C LEU A 130 13.47 -20.10 20.54
N VAL A 131 12.56 -20.07 21.50
CA VAL A 131 11.97 -18.85 22.04
C VAL A 131 12.54 -18.64 23.44
N SER A 132 13.33 -17.58 23.61
CA SER A 132 13.98 -17.19 24.86
C SER A 132 13.14 -16.08 25.48
N VAL A 133 12.40 -16.38 26.53
CA VAL A 133 11.54 -15.39 27.20
C VAL A 133 12.39 -14.56 28.15
N HIS A 134 12.23 -13.23 28.13
CA HIS A 134 13.03 -12.32 28.95
C HIS A 134 12.75 -12.49 30.45
N ASP A 135 11.47 -12.60 30.82
CA ASP A 135 11.04 -12.81 32.20
C ASP A 135 10.42 -14.20 32.37
N SER A 136 10.90 -14.97 33.34
CA SER A 136 10.46 -16.34 33.58
C SER A 136 8.99 -16.47 33.94
N GLU A 137 8.40 -15.42 34.54
CA GLU A 137 6.99 -15.37 34.93
C GLU A 137 6.05 -15.47 33.71
N PHE A 138 6.45 -14.92 32.57
CA PHE A 138 5.63 -14.93 31.35
C PHE A 138 5.78 -16.21 30.52
N ARG A 139 6.67 -17.14 30.89
CA ARG A 139 6.93 -18.35 30.11
C ARG A 139 5.67 -19.20 29.88
N SER A 140 4.85 -19.37 30.91
CA SER A 140 3.61 -20.15 30.81
C SER A 140 2.58 -19.48 29.90
N ALA A 141 2.45 -18.15 29.98
CA ALA A 141 1.57 -17.37 29.11
C ALA A 141 2.01 -17.45 27.65
N VAL A 142 3.32 -17.40 27.39
CA VAL A 142 3.91 -17.54 26.05
C VAL A 142 3.64 -18.94 25.46
N ASP A 143 3.90 -20.02 26.22
CA ASP A 143 3.65 -21.40 25.76
C ASP A 143 2.19 -21.60 25.36
N LYS A 144 1.27 -21.15 26.22
CA LYS A 144 -0.18 -21.23 25.97
C LYS A 144 -0.59 -20.42 24.74
N SER A 145 -0.08 -19.20 24.61
CA SER A 145 -0.40 -18.32 23.48
C SER A 145 0.11 -18.87 22.14
N ILE A 146 1.27 -19.53 22.12
CA ILE A 146 1.79 -20.20 20.92
C ILE A 146 0.89 -21.38 20.52
N ARG A 147 0.41 -22.18 21.48
CA ARG A 147 -0.55 -23.27 21.23
C ARG A 147 -1.88 -22.75 20.68
N GLU A 148 -2.39 -21.66 21.25
CA GLU A 148 -3.69 -21.07 20.91
C GLU A 148 -3.65 -20.20 19.63
N SER A 149 -2.47 -19.86 19.12
CA SER A 149 -2.29 -18.97 17.96
C SER A 149 -2.84 -19.48 16.61
N GLY A 150 -3.43 -20.68 16.58
CA GLY A 150 -3.98 -21.29 15.36
C GLY A 150 -2.91 -21.76 14.37
N LEU A 151 -1.63 -21.77 14.78
CA LEU A 151 -0.52 -22.23 13.96
C LEU A 151 -0.32 -23.76 14.01
N ASN A 152 -1.08 -24.46 14.85
CA ASN A 152 -0.99 -25.91 15.09
C ASN A 152 0.44 -26.36 15.43
N LEU A 153 1.17 -25.53 16.18
CA LEU A 153 2.51 -25.83 16.68
C LEU A 153 2.42 -26.36 18.12
N ASN A 154 3.27 -27.33 18.45
CA ASN A 154 3.33 -27.91 19.78
C ASN A 154 4.63 -27.51 20.49
N PRO A 155 4.67 -26.37 21.21
CA PRO A 155 5.86 -25.95 21.95
C PRO A 155 6.22 -26.95 23.07
N VAL A 156 7.50 -27.03 23.41
CA VAL A 156 8.05 -27.87 24.47
C VAL A 156 8.97 -27.00 25.32
N ILE A 157 8.71 -26.92 26.61
CA ILE A 157 9.54 -26.16 27.56
C ILE A 157 10.81 -26.98 27.85
N ASP A 158 11.97 -26.33 27.73
CA ASP A 158 13.30 -26.89 27.97
C ASP A 158 14.07 -25.96 28.90
N ASN A 159 13.92 -26.19 30.21
CA ASN A 159 14.42 -25.33 31.29
C ASN A 159 14.05 -23.85 31.10
N GLU A 160 14.96 -23.08 30.51
CA GLU A 160 14.86 -21.63 30.33
C GLU A 160 14.29 -21.22 28.94
N MET A 161 14.19 -22.15 28.00
CA MET A 161 13.83 -21.88 26.62
C MET A 161 12.59 -22.67 26.21
N ILE A 162 11.82 -22.14 25.25
CA ILE A 162 10.69 -22.87 24.64
C ILE A 162 11.11 -23.32 23.24
N ARG A 163 11.10 -24.63 23.01
CA ARG A 163 11.35 -25.22 21.69
C ARG A 163 10.05 -25.37 20.93
N VAL A 164 9.98 -24.80 19.73
CA VAL A 164 8.80 -24.89 18.86
C VAL A 164 9.18 -25.69 17.60
N PRO A 165 8.85 -26.99 17.54
CA PRO A 165 9.05 -27.80 16.35
C PRO A 165 8.05 -27.39 15.25
N VAL A 166 8.56 -27.09 14.06
CA VAL A 166 7.79 -26.79 12.86
C VAL A 166 7.70 -28.06 12.01
N PRO A 167 6.48 -28.59 11.76
CA PRO A 167 6.30 -29.74 10.89
C PRO A 167 6.78 -29.48 9.47
N LYS A 168 7.39 -30.48 8.82
CA LYS A 168 7.74 -30.36 7.39
C LYS A 168 6.47 -30.33 6.54
N PRO A 169 6.38 -29.47 5.52
CA PRO A 169 5.31 -29.55 4.55
C PRO A 169 5.45 -30.84 3.73
N THR A 170 4.33 -31.53 3.52
CA THR A 170 4.24 -32.71 2.65
C THR A 170 4.55 -32.36 1.19
N LYS A 171 4.90 -33.35 0.37
CA LYS A 171 5.19 -33.16 -1.06
C LYS A 171 4.03 -32.48 -1.80
N GLU A 172 2.79 -32.93 -1.53
CA GLU A 172 1.59 -32.31 -2.11
C GLU A 172 1.44 -30.83 -1.72
N SER A 173 1.78 -30.47 -0.48
CA SER A 173 1.73 -29.07 -0.01
C SER A 173 2.80 -28.22 -0.70
N ARG A 174 4.00 -28.77 -0.90
CA ARG A 174 5.07 -28.12 -1.67
C ARG A 174 4.68 -27.89 -3.13
N ASP A 175 4.05 -28.88 -3.77
CA ASP A 175 3.58 -28.76 -5.15
C ASP A 175 2.47 -27.71 -5.29
N LYS A 176 1.55 -27.62 -4.32
CA LYS A 176 0.54 -26.54 -4.27
C LYS A 176 1.18 -25.16 -4.12
N MET A 177 2.18 -25.01 -3.25
CA MET A 177 2.93 -23.76 -3.10
C MET A 177 3.67 -23.38 -4.39
N ALA A 178 4.33 -24.33 -5.05
CA ALA A 178 5.02 -24.08 -6.32
C ALA A 178 4.05 -23.62 -7.43
N LYS A 179 2.86 -24.24 -7.53
CA LYS A 179 1.79 -23.81 -8.46
C LYS A 179 1.32 -22.39 -8.15
N SER A 180 1.13 -22.06 -6.87
CA SER A 180 0.73 -20.70 -6.45
C SER A 180 1.79 -19.64 -6.81
N VAL A 181 3.08 -19.95 -6.61
CA VAL A 181 4.19 -19.07 -7.03
C VAL A 181 4.16 -18.82 -8.54
N SER A 182 3.92 -19.88 -9.34
CA SER A 182 3.80 -19.76 -10.79
C SER A 182 2.61 -18.88 -11.22
N GLN A 183 1.48 -19.00 -10.56
CA GLN A 183 0.31 -18.14 -10.82
C GLN A 183 0.59 -16.66 -10.48
N MET A 184 1.22 -16.39 -9.34
CA MET A 184 1.63 -15.02 -8.95
C MET A 184 2.61 -14.40 -9.97
N SER A 185 3.51 -15.23 -10.48
CA SER A 185 4.43 -14.92 -11.56
C SER A 185 3.73 -14.40 -12.82
N GLU A 186 2.74 -15.15 -13.30
CA GLU A 186 1.98 -14.78 -14.51
C GLU A 186 1.19 -13.49 -14.30
N GLN A 187 0.63 -13.29 -13.11
CA GLN A 187 -0.05 -12.04 -12.76
C GLN A 187 0.90 -10.84 -12.82
N MET A 188 2.13 -10.95 -12.33
CA MET A 188 3.09 -9.85 -12.38
C MET A 188 3.62 -9.58 -13.78
N LYS A 189 3.87 -10.63 -14.59
CA LYS A 189 4.22 -10.49 -16.01
C LYS A 189 3.10 -9.80 -16.80
N SER A 190 1.85 -10.15 -16.52
CA SER A 190 0.68 -9.47 -17.09
C SER A 190 0.62 -7.99 -16.69
N LYS A 191 0.88 -7.65 -15.43
CA LYS A 191 0.98 -6.25 -14.98
C LYS A 191 2.08 -5.47 -15.72
N ILE A 192 3.27 -6.04 -15.86
CA ILE A 192 4.36 -5.41 -16.63
C ILE A 192 3.95 -5.22 -18.10
N ARG A 193 3.29 -6.20 -18.71
CA ARG A 193 2.76 -6.08 -20.07
C ARG A 193 1.78 -4.90 -20.19
N ASN A 194 0.90 -4.72 -19.22
CA ASN A 194 -0.06 -3.62 -19.20
C ASN A 194 0.66 -2.27 -19.04
N ILE A 195 1.64 -2.17 -18.13
CA ILE A 195 2.46 -0.95 -17.95
C ILE A 195 3.18 -0.60 -19.25
N ARG A 196 3.77 -1.59 -19.95
CA ARG A 196 4.40 -1.38 -21.25
C ARG A 196 3.39 -0.91 -22.31
N GLN A 197 2.19 -1.49 -22.35
CA GLN A 197 1.14 -1.06 -23.28
C GLN A 197 0.71 0.38 -23.02
N ASP A 198 0.55 0.77 -21.75
CA ASP A 198 0.23 2.14 -21.35
C ASP A 198 1.34 3.12 -21.80
N GLY A 199 2.60 2.79 -21.51
CA GLY A 199 3.74 3.62 -21.94
C GLY A 199 3.83 3.72 -23.47
N MET A 200 3.58 2.62 -24.20
CA MET A 200 3.58 2.63 -25.66
C MET A 200 2.42 3.44 -26.26
N LYS A 201 1.26 3.46 -25.59
CA LYS A 201 0.12 4.31 -26.00
C LYS A 201 0.45 5.80 -25.83
N GLN A 202 1.13 6.17 -24.74
CA GLN A 202 1.60 7.55 -24.52
C GLN A 202 2.60 7.98 -25.60
N LEU A 203 3.61 7.14 -25.87
CA LEU A 203 4.59 7.42 -26.94
C LEU A 203 3.94 7.59 -28.33
N LYS A 204 2.86 6.87 -28.63
CA LYS A 204 2.09 7.04 -29.87
C LYS A 204 1.25 8.32 -29.92
N GLN A 205 0.88 8.88 -28.78
CA GLN A 205 0.24 10.20 -28.73
C GLN A 205 1.28 11.30 -28.94
N ASP A 206 2.43 11.15 -28.30
CA ASP A 206 3.54 12.10 -28.37
C ASP A 206 4.20 12.15 -29.75
N SER A 207 4.18 11.03 -30.51
CA SER A 207 4.69 10.99 -31.89
C SER A 207 3.95 11.88 -32.88
N LYS A 208 2.79 12.43 -32.51
CA LYS A 208 2.08 13.45 -33.30
C LYS A 208 2.68 14.85 -33.15
N VAL A 209 3.46 15.09 -32.11
CA VAL A 209 4.01 16.40 -31.72
C VAL A 209 5.54 16.39 -31.73
N ALA A 210 6.16 15.25 -31.41
CA ALA A 210 7.60 15.09 -31.23
C ALA A 210 8.31 14.47 -32.46
N PRO A 211 9.63 14.69 -32.62
CA PRO A 211 10.40 14.12 -33.72
C PRO A 211 10.49 12.59 -33.66
N ALA A 212 10.43 11.94 -34.83
CA ALA A 212 10.38 10.48 -34.95
C ALA A 212 11.62 9.75 -34.36
N ASP A 213 12.79 10.39 -34.36
CA ASP A 213 14.03 9.78 -33.86
C ASP A 213 14.08 9.69 -32.33
N GLU A 214 13.50 10.66 -31.62
CA GLU A 214 13.40 10.63 -30.15
C GLU A 214 12.41 9.57 -29.69
N ILE A 215 11.25 9.46 -30.35
CA ILE A 215 10.24 8.44 -30.06
C ILE A 215 10.84 7.03 -30.21
N LYS A 216 11.58 6.77 -31.29
CA LYS A 216 12.25 5.46 -31.49
C LYS A 216 13.27 5.14 -30.39
N LYS A 217 13.97 6.15 -29.85
CA LYS A 217 14.89 5.95 -28.71
C LYS A 217 14.09 5.57 -27.45
N LEU A 218 13.02 6.30 -27.15
CA LEU A 218 12.15 6.02 -26.00
C LEU A 218 11.50 4.63 -26.09
N GLU A 219 11.01 4.22 -27.26
CA GLU A 219 10.45 2.88 -27.48
C GLU A 219 11.46 1.77 -27.18
N LYS A 220 12.71 1.92 -27.65
CA LYS A 220 13.80 0.96 -27.35
C LYS A 220 14.12 0.92 -25.85
N MET A 221 14.13 2.07 -25.17
CA MET A 221 14.36 2.13 -23.73
C MET A 221 13.25 1.43 -22.94
N VAL A 222 11.97 1.68 -23.28
CA VAL A 222 10.82 1.00 -22.65
C VAL A 222 10.90 -0.52 -22.83
N GLN A 223 11.31 -0.98 -24.01
CA GLN A 223 11.51 -2.40 -24.28
C GLN A 223 12.65 -2.99 -23.43
N THR A 224 13.79 -2.30 -23.36
CA THR A 224 14.96 -2.73 -22.56
C THR A 224 14.64 -2.79 -21.07
N LEU A 225 13.91 -1.80 -20.55
CA LEU A 225 13.42 -1.80 -19.17
C LEU A 225 12.48 -2.98 -18.92
N THR A 226 11.54 -3.23 -19.82
CA THR A 226 10.60 -4.37 -19.70
C THR A 226 11.36 -5.70 -19.66
N ASP A 227 12.32 -5.90 -20.55
CA ASP A 227 13.09 -7.15 -20.64
C ASP A 227 13.95 -7.38 -19.38
N LYS A 228 14.53 -6.31 -18.82
CA LYS A 228 15.22 -6.36 -17.53
C LYS A 228 14.31 -6.81 -16.39
N HIS A 229 13.11 -6.23 -16.29
CA HIS A 229 12.18 -6.57 -15.21
C HIS A 229 11.60 -7.98 -15.36
N ASN A 230 11.35 -8.44 -16.59
CA ASN A 230 10.94 -9.81 -16.86
C ASN A 230 12.02 -10.82 -16.40
N LYS A 231 13.29 -10.56 -16.72
CA LYS A 231 14.41 -11.38 -16.23
C LYS A 231 14.49 -11.40 -14.71
N ASN A 232 14.36 -10.24 -14.06
CA ASN A 232 14.34 -10.15 -12.60
C ASN A 232 13.20 -11.00 -11.99
N ILE A 233 12.01 -10.97 -12.60
CA ILE A 233 10.89 -11.81 -12.16
C ILE A 233 11.25 -13.30 -12.29
N ASP A 234 11.79 -13.72 -13.43
CA ASP A 234 12.17 -15.13 -13.66
C ASP A 234 13.23 -15.61 -12.66
N GLU A 235 14.22 -14.77 -12.34
CA GLU A 235 15.24 -15.07 -11.32
C GLU A 235 14.63 -15.22 -9.93
N LEU A 236 13.76 -14.29 -9.53
CA LEU A 236 13.08 -14.33 -8.23
C LEU A 236 12.20 -15.58 -8.09
N ILE A 237 11.49 -15.97 -9.15
CA ILE A 237 10.67 -17.19 -9.17
C ILE A 237 11.55 -18.43 -9.03
N LYS A 238 12.63 -18.54 -9.82
CA LYS A 238 13.56 -19.68 -9.75
C LYS A 238 14.15 -19.84 -8.35
N ALA A 239 14.57 -18.73 -7.74
CA ALA A 239 15.08 -18.73 -6.37
C ALA A 239 14.02 -19.25 -5.38
N LYS A 240 12.77 -18.77 -5.48
CA LYS A 240 11.69 -19.18 -4.57
C LYS A 240 11.25 -20.63 -4.77
N VAL A 241 11.17 -21.11 -6.01
CA VAL A 241 10.83 -22.51 -6.31
C VAL A 241 11.91 -23.46 -5.78
N LYS A 242 13.19 -23.10 -5.94
CA LYS A 242 14.31 -23.87 -5.37
C LYS A 242 14.22 -23.93 -3.84
N GLU A 243 13.85 -22.82 -3.20
CA GLU A 243 13.62 -22.78 -1.74
C GLU A 243 12.49 -23.73 -1.30
N ILE A 244 11.39 -23.80 -2.06
CA ILE A 244 10.23 -24.66 -1.77
C ILE A 244 10.55 -26.15 -1.93
N GLN A 245 11.38 -26.50 -2.92
CA GLN A 245 11.70 -27.88 -3.24
C GLN A 245 12.85 -28.46 -2.40
N SER A 246 13.70 -27.60 -1.81
CA SER A 246 14.74 -28.01 -0.86
C SER A 246 14.20 -28.55 0.47
#